data_AF-A0AAV6YT50-F1
#
_entry.id   AF-A0AAV6YT50-F1
#
_cell.length_a   1.000
_cell.length_b   1.000
_cell.length_c   1.000
_cell.angle_alpha   90.00
_cell.angle_beta   90.00
_cell.angle_gamma   90.00
#
_symmetry.space_group_name_H-M   'P 1'
#
loop_
_entity.id
_entity.type
_entity.pdbx_description
1 polymer ?
#
loop_
_entity_poly.entity_id
_entity_poly.type
_entity_poly.pdbx_seq_one_letter_code
_entity_poly.pdbx_strand_id
1 'polypeptide(L)'
;PRQCSICQSLAVVECLECYEDLGITPGHIKQYCATCNKQVHLHRQRCGHQPRDLNMPENVNGQAVLQRQNLQLYAVLCIETSHYVAFIRMNTHGRPLWAFFDSMADREGGQNGFNIPRVTPCPEVTEYLEMTAMELQQEDQKSIPTYARRLLCDAYMCMYYSPDLALYK
;
A
#
# COMPACT_ATOMS: atom_id res chain seq x y z
N PRO A 1 -2.76 -17.64 -0.84
CA PRO A 1 -4.13 -18.15 -0.60
C PRO A 1 -4.83 -17.30 0.48
N ARG A 2 -6.15 -17.11 0.41
CA ARG A 2 -6.87 -16.13 1.27
C ARG A 2 -7.54 -16.80 2.48
N GLN A 3 -7.70 -16.04 3.57
CA GLN A 3 -8.37 -16.48 4.80
C GLN A 3 -9.85 -16.09 4.77
N CYS A 4 -10.70 -16.99 5.26
CA CYS A 4 -12.13 -16.78 5.45
C CYS A 4 -12.36 -15.64 6.46
N SER A 5 -13.20 -14.67 6.12
CA SER A 5 -13.52 -13.51 6.95
C SER A 5 -14.23 -13.86 8.27
N ILE A 6 -14.70 -15.09 8.43
CA ILE A 6 -15.43 -15.56 9.63
C ILE A 6 -14.55 -16.47 10.50
N CYS A 7 -14.10 -17.59 9.95
CA CYS A 7 -13.39 -18.64 10.71
C CYS A 7 -11.88 -18.68 10.46
N GLN A 8 -11.35 -17.78 9.63
CA GLN A 8 -9.92 -17.70 9.25
C GLN A 8 -9.33 -18.94 8.54
N SER A 9 -10.11 -20.00 8.32
CA SER A 9 -9.74 -21.15 7.48
C SER A 9 -9.59 -20.75 6.01
N LEU A 10 -9.16 -21.67 5.16
CA LEU A 10 -9.00 -21.43 3.72
C LEU A 10 -10.30 -20.91 3.08
N ALA A 11 -10.24 -19.71 2.48
CA ALA A 11 -11.33 -19.20 1.67
C ALA A 11 -11.27 -19.80 0.26
N VAL A 12 -12.44 -20.19 -0.25
CA VAL A 12 -12.62 -20.77 -1.58
C VAL A 12 -13.60 -19.97 -2.44
N VAL A 13 -14.32 -19.02 -1.84
CA VAL A 13 -15.24 -18.13 -2.54
C VAL A 13 -15.05 -16.70 -2.07
N GLU A 14 -15.35 -15.74 -2.94
CA GLU A 14 -15.47 -14.32 -2.63
C GLU A 14 -16.85 -13.79 -3.02
N CYS A 15 -17.32 -12.74 -2.35
CA CYS A 15 -18.58 -12.09 -2.70
C CYS A 15 -18.37 -10.57 -2.73
N LEU A 16 -18.47 -9.98 -3.91
CA LEU A 16 -18.31 -8.54 -4.11
C LEU A 16 -19.43 -7.75 -3.43
N GLU A 17 -20.66 -8.23 -3.49
CA GLU A 17 -21.82 -7.57 -2.88
C GLU A 17 -21.74 -7.53 -1.35
N CYS A 18 -21.09 -8.50 -0.72
CA CYS A 18 -20.83 -8.44 0.72
C CYS A 18 -19.78 -7.37 1.10
N TYR A 19 -19.04 -6.77 0.15
CA TYR A 19 -18.04 -5.74 0.45
C TYR A 19 -18.63 -4.54 1.20
N GLU A 20 -19.85 -4.15 0.85
CA GLU A 20 -20.59 -3.04 1.47
C GLU A 20 -21.18 -3.40 2.85
N ASP A 21 -21.12 -4.67 3.24
CA ASP A 21 -21.64 -5.14 4.52
C ASP A 21 -20.71 -4.74 5.68
N LEU A 22 -21.16 -3.76 6.47
CA LEU A 22 -20.48 -3.27 7.67
C LEU A 22 -20.61 -4.22 8.88
N GLY A 23 -21.45 -5.25 8.81
CA GLY A 23 -21.59 -6.25 9.86
C GLY A 23 -20.50 -7.33 9.83
N ILE A 24 -19.74 -7.44 8.73
CA ILE A 24 -18.71 -8.47 8.56
C ILE A 24 -17.39 -7.80 8.20
N THR A 25 -16.46 -7.68 9.14
CA THR A 25 -15.11 -7.11 8.94
C THR A 25 -15.09 -5.89 8.00
N PRO A 26 -15.62 -4.72 8.42
CA PRO A 26 -15.74 -3.51 7.61
C PRO A 26 -14.48 -3.14 6.83
N GLY A 27 -14.63 -2.68 5.58
CA GLY A 27 -13.50 -2.22 4.76
C GLY A 27 -12.58 -3.33 4.20
N HIS A 28 -12.84 -4.59 4.52
CA HIS A 28 -12.09 -5.73 3.96
C HIS A 28 -12.89 -6.43 2.85
N ILE A 29 -12.17 -6.96 1.86
CA ILE A 29 -12.71 -7.92 0.87
C ILE A 29 -13.34 -9.11 1.61
N LYS A 30 -14.53 -9.52 1.17
CA LYS A 30 -15.24 -10.63 1.78
C LYS A 30 -14.99 -11.92 1.03
N GLN A 31 -14.39 -12.85 1.75
CA GLN A 31 -14.12 -14.18 1.24
C GLN A 31 -14.41 -15.22 2.31
N TYR A 32 -14.89 -16.39 1.90
CA TYR A 32 -15.43 -17.38 2.82
C TYR A 32 -14.91 -18.78 2.46
N CYS A 33 -14.82 -19.64 3.48
CA CYS A 33 -14.81 -21.07 3.22
C CYS A 33 -16.22 -21.52 2.76
N ALA A 34 -16.34 -22.71 2.17
CA ALA A 34 -17.62 -23.21 1.65
C ALA A 34 -18.75 -23.20 2.71
N THR A 35 -18.43 -23.53 3.96
CA THR A 35 -19.42 -23.56 5.05
C THR A 35 -19.86 -22.15 5.44
N CYS A 36 -18.93 -21.25 5.72
CA CYS A 36 -19.24 -19.87 6.09
C CYS A 36 -19.98 -19.14 4.96
N ASN A 37 -19.66 -19.43 3.70
CA ASN A 37 -20.38 -18.87 2.56
C ASN A 37 -21.87 -19.19 2.63
N LYS A 38 -22.22 -20.46 2.82
CA LYS A 38 -23.62 -20.88 2.94
C LYS A 38 -24.31 -20.15 4.09
N GLN A 39 -23.68 -20.11 5.27
CA GLN A 39 -24.27 -19.48 6.46
C GLN A 39 -24.48 -17.97 6.30
N VAL A 40 -23.48 -17.26 5.77
CA VAL A 40 -23.56 -15.80 5.58
C VAL A 40 -24.69 -15.43 4.61
N HIS A 41 -24.86 -16.21 3.55
CA HIS A 41 -25.87 -15.96 2.50
C HIS A 41 -27.25 -16.55 2.81
N LEU A 42 -27.45 -17.22 3.95
CA LEU A 42 -28.80 -17.47 4.46
C LEU A 42 -29.46 -16.22 5.04
N HIS A 43 -28.67 -15.20 5.37
CA HIS A 43 -29.19 -13.95 5.90
C HIS A 43 -30.04 -13.21 4.85
N ARG A 44 -31.17 -12.67 5.27
CA ARG A 44 -32.18 -12.07 4.40
C ARG A 44 -31.66 -10.89 3.55
N GLN A 45 -30.64 -10.19 4.05
CA GLN A 45 -29.98 -9.10 3.32
C GLN A 45 -28.96 -9.58 2.29
N ARG A 46 -28.52 -10.84 2.37
CA ARG A 46 -27.42 -11.39 1.56
C ARG A 46 -27.83 -12.57 0.69
N CYS A 47 -29.05 -13.10 0.85
CA CYS A 47 -29.51 -14.28 0.13
C CYS A 47 -29.64 -14.09 -1.39
N GLY A 48 -29.68 -12.84 -1.86
CA GLY A 48 -29.68 -12.51 -3.28
C GLY A 48 -28.28 -12.37 -3.89
N HIS A 49 -27.21 -12.36 -3.09
CA HIS A 49 -25.87 -12.13 -3.61
C HIS A 49 -25.40 -13.32 -4.45
N GLN A 50 -24.46 -13.06 -5.36
CA GLN A 50 -23.81 -14.05 -6.21
C GLN A 50 -22.32 -14.19 -5.87
N PRO A 51 -21.95 -15.08 -4.93
CA PRO A 51 -20.56 -15.41 -4.68
C PRO A 51 -19.89 -16.06 -5.89
N ARG A 52 -18.59 -15.79 -6.05
CA ARG A 52 -17.74 -16.37 -7.08
C ARG A 52 -16.66 -17.25 -6.45
N ASP A 53 -16.35 -18.36 -7.09
CA ASP A 53 -15.21 -19.21 -6.71
C ASP A 53 -13.88 -18.48 -6.90
N LEU A 54 -12.98 -18.63 -5.93
CA LEU A 54 -11.62 -18.14 -6.02
C LEU A 54 -10.76 -19.09 -6.85
N ASN A 55 -9.94 -18.55 -7.74
CA ASN A 55 -8.93 -19.31 -8.46
C ASN A 55 -7.84 -19.77 -7.48
N MET A 56 -7.90 -21.03 -7.08
CA MET A 56 -6.94 -21.64 -6.18
C MET A 56 -5.87 -22.39 -6.97
N PRO A 57 -4.57 -22.21 -6.66
CA PRO A 57 -3.53 -23.07 -7.21
C PRO A 57 -3.76 -24.52 -6.79
N GLU A 58 -3.52 -25.48 -7.69
CA GLU A 58 -3.81 -26.92 -7.50
C GLU A 58 -3.17 -27.51 -6.23
N ASN A 59 -2.08 -26.92 -5.73
CA ASN A 59 -1.28 -27.44 -4.61
C ASN A 59 -1.67 -26.88 -3.22
N VAL A 60 -2.72 -26.07 -3.10
CA VAL A 60 -3.13 -25.51 -1.81
C VAL A 60 -4.15 -26.43 -1.13
N ASN A 61 -3.66 -27.42 -0.39
CA ASN A 61 -4.50 -28.24 0.48
C ASN A 61 -5.01 -27.43 1.67
N GLY A 62 -6.17 -27.78 2.24
CA GLY A 62 -6.81 -27.07 3.34
C GLY A 62 -6.02 -26.98 4.67
N GLN A 63 -4.84 -27.61 4.73
CA GLN A 63 -3.88 -27.55 5.84
C GLN A 63 -2.62 -26.74 5.52
N ALA A 64 -2.49 -26.20 4.31
CA ALA A 64 -1.34 -25.39 3.93
C ALA A 64 -1.28 -24.14 4.80
N VAL A 65 -0.14 -23.90 5.42
CA VAL A 65 0.12 -22.65 6.15
C VAL A 65 -0.11 -21.51 5.17
N LEU A 66 -1.13 -20.68 5.45
CA LEU A 66 -1.46 -19.52 4.64
C LEU A 66 -0.39 -18.44 4.89
N GLN A 67 0.77 -18.58 4.26
CA GLN A 67 1.83 -17.58 4.36
C GLN A 67 1.42 -16.34 3.58
N ARG A 68 1.24 -15.24 4.33
CA ARG A 68 1.00 -13.92 3.76
C ARG A 68 2.34 -13.36 3.29
N GLN A 69 2.47 -13.16 1.99
CA GLN A 69 3.57 -12.40 1.42
C GLN A 69 3.20 -10.92 1.50
N ASN A 70 4.06 -10.13 2.12
CA ASN A 70 3.92 -8.68 2.18
C ASN A 70 4.92 -8.03 1.24
N LEU A 71 4.49 -6.97 0.56
CA LEU A 71 5.40 -6.10 -0.17
C LEU A 71 5.70 -4.88 0.68
N GLN A 72 6.91 -4.34 0.52
CA GLN A 72 7.36 -3.15 1.21
C GLN A 72 7.48 -1.99 0.23
N LEU A 73 6.87 -0.85 0.58
CA LEU A 73 7.07 0.40 -0.15
C LEU A 73 8.53 0.82 -0.02
N TYR A 74 9.20 1.06 -1.15
CA TYR A 74 10.61 1.49 -1.17
C TYR A 74 10.86 2.76 -1.97
N ALA A 75 9.98 3.12 -2.89
CA ALA A 75 10.10 4.38 -3.61
C ALA A 75 8.73 4.97 -3.97
N VAL A 76 8.66 6.29 -4.02
CA VAL A 76 7.50 7.05 -4.52
C VAL A 76 8.01 8.05 -5.55
N LEU A 77 7.52 7.97 -6.77
CA LEU A 77 7.71 9.00 -7.79
C LEU A 77 6.63 10.05 -7.60
N CYS A 78 7.01 11.32 -7.52
CA CYS A 78 6.09 12.44 -7.34
C CYS A 78 6.19 13.45 -8.49
N ILE A 79 5.10 14.15 -8.78
CA ILE A 79 5.03 15.25 -9.76
C ILE A 79 4.00 16.29 -9.32
N GLU A 80 4.44 17.53 -9.11
CA GLU A 80 3.54 18.63 -8.76
C GLU A 80 2.92 19.25 -10.03
N THR A 81 3.73 19.45 -11.08
CA THR A 81 3.28 20.03 -12.36
C THR A 81 3.92 19.33 -13.56
N SER A 82 5.22 19.49 -13.74
CA SER A 82 5.97 19.00 -14.90
C SER A 82 7.34 18.38 -14.55
N HIS A 83 7.74 18.48 -13.28
CA HIS A 83 9.03 18.00 -12.81
C HIS A 83 8.86 16.79 -11.90
N TYR A 84 9.37 15.65 -12.35
CA TYR A 84 9.40 14.43 -11.56
C TYR A 84 10.52 14.46 -10.53
N VAL A 85 10.18 14.06 -9.32
CA VAL A 85 11.11 13.87 -8.20
C VAL A 85 10.86 12.50 -7.58
N ALA A 86 11.81 11.99 -6.82
CA ALA A 86 11.67 10.67 -6.21
C ALA A 86 11.91 10.73 -4.70
N PHE A 87 11.10 9.99 -3.96
CA PHE A 87 11.34 9.64 -2.58
C PHE A 87 11.80 8.19 -2.52
N ILE A 88 12.88 7.93 -1.80
CA ILE A 88 13.47 6.60 -1.68
C ILE A 88 13.59 6.27 -0.21
N ARG A 89 13.09 5.09 0.17
CA ARG A 89 13.25 4.52 1.50
C ARG A 89 14.60 3.81 1.55
N MET A 90 15.48 4.34 2.37
CA MET A 90 16.78 3.77 2.69
C MET A 90 16.69 3.03 4.02
N ASN A 91 17.48 1.96 4.18
CA ASN A 91 17.66 1.30 5.46
C ASN A 91 19.04 1.65 6.00
N THR A 92 19.10 2.49 7.04
CA THR A 92 20.36 2.88 7.70
C THR A 92 20.30 2.43 9.15
N HIS A 93 21.24 1.58 9.58
CA HIS A 93 21.32 1.07 10.96
C HIS A 93 20.01 0.48 11.50
N GLY A 94 19.23 -0.21 10.65
CA GLY A 94 17.97 -0.84 11.04
C GLY A 94 16.79 0.10 11.22
N ARG A 95 16.94 1.40 10.90
CA ARG A 95 15.82 2.36 10.84
C ARG A 95 15.52 2.77 9.40
N PRO A 96 14.24 2.80 9.00
CA PRO A 96 13.87 3.33 7.71
C PRO A 96 14.09 4.86 7.70
N LEU A 97 14.90 5.33 6.76
CA LEU A 97 15.13 6.75 6.52
C LEU A 97 14.64 7.08 5.11
N TRP A 98 13.91 8.18 4.96
CA TRP A 98 13.53 8.67 3.63
C TRP A 98 14.55 9.68 3.13
N ALA A 99 14.83 9.61 1.82
CA ALA A 99 15.55 10.64 1.10
C ALA A 99 14.74 11.11 -0.10
N PHE A 100 14.88 12.40 -0.38
CA PHE A 100 14.32 13.10 -1.51
C PHE A 100 15.40 13.29 -2.57
N PHE A 101 15.11 12.89 -3.81
CA PHE A 101 15.97 13.04 -4.96
C PHE A 101 15.35 14.00 -5.98
N ASP A 102 16.12 15.03 -6.33
CA ASP A 102 15.79 15.99 -7.37
C ASP A 102 16.93 16.04 -8.39
N SER A 103 16.61 15.69 -9.64
CA SER A 103 17.56 15.64 -10.76
C SER A 103 17.98 17.02 -11.27
N MET A 104 17.23 18.07 -10.92
CA MET A 104 17.46 19.46 -11.34
C MET A 104 17.43 20.43 -10.15
N ALA A 105 17.96 19.98 -9.00
CA ALA A 105 17.93 20.71 -7.74
C ALA A 105 18.69 22.05 -7.79
N ASP A 106 19.70 22.14 -8.65
CA ASP A 106 20.50 23.34 -8.87
C ASP A 106 21.05 23.38 -10.31
N ARG A 107 21.62 24.51 -10.72
CA ARG A 107 22.21 24.69 -12.06
C ARG A 107 23.48 25.53 -12.00
N GLU A 108 24.53 25.04 -12.63
CA GLU A 108 25.74 25.81 -12.88
C GLU A 108 25.77 26.32 -14.32
N GLY A 109 26.01 27.62 -14.49
CA GLY A 109 26.09 28.28 -15.79
C GLY A 109 24.75 28.66 -16.43
N GLY A 110 24.83 29.33 -17.59
CA GLY A 110 23.68 29.79 -18.38
C GLY A 110 23.34 28.82 -19.52
N GLN A 111 23.39 29.28 -20.77
CA GLN A 111 23.02 28.48 -21.95
C GLN A 111 23.80 27.16 -22.09
N ASN A 112 25.11 27.16 -21.80
CA ASN A 112 25.96 25.97 -21.81
C ASN A 112 26.12 25.33 -20.42
N GLY A 113 25.22 25.68 -19.50
CA GLY A 113 25.22 25.14 -18.14
C GLY A 113 24.67 23.71 -18.07
N PHE A 114 24.78 23.11 -16.88
CA PHE A 114 24.28 21.76 -16.59
C PHE A 114 23.56 21.75 -15.23
N ASN A 115 22.65 20.80 -15.07
CA ASN A 115 21.92 20.60 -13.82
C ASN A 115 22.78 19.84 -12.81
N ILE A 116 22.62 20.18 -11.54
CA ILE A 116 23.27 19.51 -10.42
C ILE A 116 22.19 18.76 -9.64
N PRO A 117 22.21 17.42 -9.63
CA PRO A 117 21.25 16.64 -8.86
C PRO A 117 21.55 16.73 -7.36
N ARG A 118 20.51 16.57 -6.53
CA ARG A 118 20.67 16.53 -5.07
C ARG A 118 19.86 15.39 -4.46
N VAL A 119 20.48 14.73 -3.48
CA VAL A 119 19.82 13.80 -2.56
C VAL A 119 19.80 14.45 -1.19
N THR A 120 18.61 14.64 -0.63
CA THR A 120 18.42 15.30 0.67
C THR A 120 17.71 14.33 1.62
N PRO A 121 18.28 14.01 2.79
CA PRO A 121 17.55 13.28 3.82
C PRO A 121 16.29 14.05 4.26
N CYS A 122 15.16 13.35 4.36
CA CYS A 122 13.89 13.92 4.79
C CYS A 122 13.22 13.04 5.86
N PRO A 123 13.82 12.96 7.07
CA PRO A 123 13.31 12.11 8.15
C PRO A 123 11.89 12.45 8.61
N GLU A 124 11.45 13.70 8.43
CA GLU A 124 10.11 14.16 8.77
C GLU A 124 9.01 13.39 8.01
N VAL A 125 9.31 12.85 6.83
CA VAL A 125 8.38 12.01 6.06
C VAL A 125 7.94 10.79 6.87
N THR A 126 8.83 10.22 7.69
CA THR A 126 8.51 9.05 8.51
C THR A 126 7.41 9.35 9.52
N GLU A 127 7.45 10.52 10.16
CA GLU A 127 6.47 10.93 11.19
C GLU A 127 5.06 11.02 10.58
N TYR A 128 4.93 11.63 9.40
CA TYR A 128 3.66 11.72 8.70
C TYR A 128 3.15 10.38 8.16
N LEU A 129 4.05 9.46 7.78
CA LEU A 129 3.66 8.12 7.32
C LEU A 129 3.24 7.19 8.47
N GLU A 130 3.56 7.53 9.72
CA GLU A 130 3.10 6.82 10.92
C GLU A 130 1.71 7.30 11.38
N MET A 131 1.24 8.46 10.90
CA MET A 131 -0.10 8.96 11.17
C MET A 131 -1.17 8.14 10.46
N THR A 132 -2.35 8.07 11.07
CA THR A 132 -3.55 7.51 10.44
C THR A 132 -4.08 8.44 9.35
N ALA A 133 -4.87 7.87 8.42
CA ALA A 133 -5.52 8.67 7.38
C ALA A 133 -6.45 9.76 7.96
N MET A 134 -7.08 9.50 9.12
CA MET A 134 -7.95 10.47 9.78
C MET A 134 -7.16 11.63 10.40
N GLU A 135 -6.00 11.36 11.00
CA GLU A 135 -5.11 12.39 11.52
C GLU A 135 -4.55 13.25 10.38
N LEU A 136 -4.08 12.62 9.29
CA LEU A 136 -3.59 13.34 8.11
C LEU A 136 -4.66 14.23 7.47
N GLN A 137 -5.94 13.85 7.52
CA GLN A 137 -7.03 14.66 6.99
C GLN A 137 -7.30 15.93 7.82
N GLN A 138 -6.88 15.95 9.09
CA GLN A 138 -7.03 17.11 9.98
C GLN A 138 -5.87 18.11 9.87
N GLU A 139 -4.76 17.71 9.27
CA GLU A 139 -3.61 18.57 9.04
C GLU A 139 -3.91 19.66 8.00
N ASP A 140 -3.46 20.89 8.26
CA ASP A 140 -3.44 21.92 7.22
C ASP A 140 -2.32 21.60 6.24
N GLN A 141 -2.65 21.40 4.97
CA GLN A 141 -1.67 21.11 3.92
C GLN A 141 -0.53 22.15 3.87
N LYS A 142 -0.79 23.39 4.28
CA LYS A 142 0.22 24.46 4.33
C LYS A 142 1.18 24.36 5.51
N SER A 143 0.79 23.69 6.60
CA SER A 143 1.66 23.46 7.76
C SER A 143 2.54 22.22 7.60
N ILE A 144 2.17 21.29 6.71
CA ILE A 144 2.98 20.10 6.42
C ILE A 144 4.31 20.51 5.78
N PRO A 145 5.47 20.02 6.30
CA PRO A 145 6.78 20.24 5.72
C PRO A 145 6.84 19.88 4.25
N THR A 146 7.63 20.64 3.47
CA THR A 146 7.66 20.55 2.01
C THR A 146 7.83 19.13 1.48
N TYR A 147 8.77 18.34 2.01
CA TYR A 147 9.01 16.98 1.53
C TYR A 147 7.86 16.02 1.86
N ALA A 148 7.32 16.07 3.07
CA ALA A 148 6.14 15.29 3.44
C ALA A 148 4.92 15.68 2.58
N ARG A 149 4.68 16.98 2.40
CA ARG A 149 3.59 17.50 1.56
C ARG A 149 3.72 16.99 0.12
N ARG A 150 4.90 17.06 -0.48
CA ARG A 150 5.13 16.57 -1.85
C ARG A 150 4.90 15.06 -1.96
N LEU A 151 5.33 14.28 -0.97
CA LEU A 151 5.08 12.84 -0.97
C LEU A 151 3.58 12.52 -0.87
N LEU A 152 2.86 13.20 0.02
CA LEU A 152 1.44 12.92 0.30
C LEU A 152 0.50 13.47 -0.77
N CYS A 153 0.82 14.63 -1.36
CA CYS A 153 -0.08 15.34 -2.26
C CYS A 153 0.27 15.16 -3.74
N ASP A 154 1.53 14.87 -4.06
CA ASP A 154 2.01 14.86 -5.45
C ASP A 154 2.42 13.44 -5.90
N ALA A 155 2.02 12.39 -5.18
CA ALA A 155 2.36 11.01 -5.52
C ALA A 155 1.81 10.61 -6.90
N TYR A 156 2.70 10.10 -7.76
CA TYR A 156 2.38 9.62 -9.10
C TYR A 156 2.49 8.09 -9.21
N MET A 157 3.57 7.52 -8.70
CA MET A 157 3.79 6.06 -8.68
C MET A 157 4.36 5.61 -7.33
N CYS A 158 3.76 4.60 -6.72
CA CYS A 158 4.27 3.94 -5.52
C CYS A 158 4.87 2.59 -5.90
N MET A 159 6.15 2.39 -5.58
CA MET A 159 6.90 1.20 -5.96
C MET A 159 7.12 0.29 -4.75
N TYR A 160 6.76 -0.97 -4.92
CA TYR A 160 6.83 -1.99 -3.88
C TYR A 160 7.73 -3.14 -4.32
N TYR A 161 8.48 -3.71 -3.38
CA TYR A 161 9.28 -4.91 -3.61
C TYR A 161 8.96 -5.97 -2.56
N SER A 162 9.26 -7.24 -2.85
CA SER A 162 9.18 -8.31 -1.86
C SER A 162 10.52 -8.37 -1.12
N PRO A 163 10.54 -8.16 0.22
CA PRO A 163 11.77 -8.32 1.00
C PRO A 163 12.36 -9.73 0.92
N ASP A 164 11.51 -10.73 0.73
CA ASP A 164 11.93 -12.14 0.58
C ASP A 164 12.64 -12.43 -0.74
N LEU A 165 12.46 -11.56 -1.75
CA LEU A 165 13.05 -11.67 -3.09
C LEU A 165 14.16 -10.63 -3.35
N ALA A 166 14.47 -9.78 -2.38
CA ALA A 166 15.52 -8.78 -2.52
C ALA A 166 16.89 -9.44 -2.57
N LEU A 167 17.64 -9.18 -3.65
CA LEU A 167 18.93 -9.82 -3.94
C LEU A 167 20.07 -9.42 -2.99
N TYR A 168 19.84 -8.47 -2.07
CA TYR A 168 20.83 -8.03 -1.09
C TYR A 168 20.20 -7.96 0.30
N LYS A 169 20.80 -8.71 1.23
CA LYS A 169 20.57 -8.62 2.68
C LYS A 169 21.61 -7.70 3.31
#